data_AF-A0A7S1HEG1-F1
#
_entry.id   AF-A0A7S1HEG1-F1
#
_cell.length_a   1.000
_cell.length_b   1.000
_cell.length_c   1.000
_cell.angle_alpha   90.00
_cell.angle_beta   90.00
_cell.angle_gamma   90.00
#
_symmetry.space_group_name_H-M   'P 1'
#
loop_
_entity.id
_entity.type
_entity.pdbx_description
1 polymer ?
#
loop_
_entity_poly.entity_id
_entity_poly.type
_entity_poly.pdbx_seq_one_letter_code
_entity_poly.pdbx_strand_id
1 'polypeptide(L)'
;VSTHERNWDLQTHRETAREQLVEYYHQISSPPVSTIMVAGNKWLGSKFEWRDALGLGRACKDSCGRLELVNIVYNIGVASAACGREVISARRRADSLPEAKNYFAEAAGAFDHCVELVREGGFDPPYNPAKVNMELKEEALQALSGVMGAYCMRCFYEKAREDGKSPGVLAKIASQCSLVYDRASELLKDAMAAGGKSLQRWMTGWRVYIDAESSYYQAQARVHAADHAKGGEPARELAHLKSAKSLLDTVYATSNSTSAKL
;
A
#
# COMPACT_ATOMS: atom_id res chain seq x y z
N VAL A 1 -19.51 -6.74 36.21
CA VAL A 1 -18.84 -8.05 36.38
C VAL A 1 -18.96 -8.77 35.03
N SER A 2 -18.24 -8.31 34.01
CA SER A 2 -16.84 -8.65 33.65
C SER A 2 -16.72 -9.95 32.85
N THR A 3 -15.72 -9.96 31.96
CA THR A 3 -15.23 -11.03 31.07
C THR A 3 -15.92 -11.04 29.70
N HIS A 4 -15.34 -10.57 28.58
CA HIS A 4 -13.94 -10.55 28.15
C HIS A 4 -13.61 -9.24 27.40
N GLU A 5 -13.07 -8.24 28.08
CA GLU A 5 -12.18 -7.28 27.42
C GLU A 5 -10.87 -8.00 27.18
N ARG A 6 -10.73 -8.59 25.99
CA ARG A 6 -9.42 -9.11 25.58
C ARG A 6 -8.59 -7.92 25.14
N ASN A 7 -7.71 -7.47 26.02
CA ASN A 7 -6.58 -6.66 25.61
C ASN A 7 -5.53 -7.60 25.01
N TRP A 8 -5.73 -7.88 23.73
CA TRP A 8 -4.83 -8.60 22.83
C TRP A 8 -3.86 -7.58 22.24
N ASP A 9 -2.62 -7.45 22.73
CA ASP A 9 -1.66 -6.50 22.17
C ASP A 9 -1.62 -6.61 20.62
N LEU A 10 -2.36 -5.70 19.96
CA LEU A 10 -2.80 -5.87 18.56
C LEU A 10 -1.61 -5.97 17.62
N GLN A 11 -0.51 -5.32 18.00
CA GLN A 11 0.76 -5.32 17.31
C GLN A 11 1.39 -6.72 17.28
N THR A 12 1.55 -7.36 18.44
CA THR A 12 2.16 -8.69 18.55
C THR A 12 1.35 -9.72 17.77
N HIS A 13 0.01 -9.63 17.77
CA HIS A 13 -0.82 -10.55 17.01
C HIS A 13 -0.76 -10.34 15.49
N ARG A 14 -0.62 -9.10 15.01
CA ARG A 14 -0.50 -8.82 13.57
C ARG A 14 0.86 -9.19 13.02
N GLU A 15 1.93 -8.91 13.75
CA GLU A 15 3.29 -9.31 13.40
C GLU A 15 3.40 -10.84 13.39
N THR A 16 2.90 -11.53 14.42
CA THR A 16 2.86 -12.99 14.46
C THR A 16 2.06 -13.57 13.28
N ALA A 17 0.90 -12.98 12.95
CA ALA A 17 0.11 -13.43 11.82
C ALA A 17 0.84 -13.24 10.47
N ARG A 18 1.56 -12.14 10.29
CA ARG A 18 2.42 -11.90 9.13
C ARG A 18 3.48 -13.00 9.01
N GLU A 19 4.17 -13.31 10.11
CA GLU A 19 5.23 -14.33 10.15
C GLU A 19 4.70 -15.73 9.81
N GLN A 20 3.52 -16.09 10.31
CA GLN A 20 2.85 -17.35 9.97
C GLN A 20 2.50 -17.45 8.49
N LEU A 21 2.06 -16.34 7.87
CA LEU A 21 1.80 -16.31 6.42
C LEU A 21 3.08 -16.47 5.60
N VAL A 22 4.18 -15.84 6.03
CA VAL A 22 5.51 -15.97 5.39
C VAL A 22 6.02 -17.41 5.51
N GLU A 23 5.90 -18.02 6.69
CA GLU A 23 6.26 -19.41 6.91
C GLU A 23 5.44 -20.35 6.01
N TYR A 24 4.12 -20.14 5.94
CA TYR A 24 3.26 -20.91 5.05
C TYR A 24 3.62 -20.73 3.59
N TYR A 25 3.92 -19.49 3.15
CA TYR A 25 4.42 -19.21 1.80
C TYR A 25 5.68 -20.02 1.48
N HIS A 26 6.64 -20.10 2.40
CA HIS A 26 7.85 -20.91 2.21
C HIS A 26 7.54 -22.40 2.07
N GLN A 27 6.61 -22.93 2.87
CA GLN A 27 6.20 -24.33 2.82
C GLN A 27 5.50 -24.69 1.50
N ILE A 28 4.59 -23.84 1.02
CA ILE A 28 3.83 -24.09 -0.22
C ILE A 28 4.67 -23.85 -1.49
N SER A 29 5.73 -23.06 -1.40
CA SER A 29 6.63 -22.75 -2.52
C SER A 29 7.71 -23.82 -2.74
N SER A 30 7.97 -24.71 -1.78
CA SER A 30 9.09 -25.67 -1.85
C SER A 30 8.77 -27.05 -1.24
N PRO A 31 8.56 -28.11 -2.05
CA PRO A 31 8.31 -28.08 -3.49
C PRO A 31 6.93 -27.47 -3.77
N PRO A 32 6.72 -26.78 -4.92
CA PRO A 32 5.43 -26.15 -5.21
C PRO A 32 4.31 -27.17 -5.05
N VAL A 33 3.23 -26.87 -4.33
CA VAL A 33 2.12 -27.84 -4.13
C VAL A 33 1.56 -28.35 -5.47
N SER A 34 1.71 -27.57 -6.54
CA SER A 34 1.48 -27.96 -7.94
C SER A 34 2.51 -28.93 -8.52
N THR A 35 3.38 -29.57 -7.72
CA THR A 35 4.34 -30.61 -8.14
C THR A 35 4.14 -31.91 -7.37
N ILE A 36 3.23 -31.93 -6.38
CA ILE A 36 2.89 -33.14 -5.62
C ILE A 36 1.95 -34.00 -6.46
N MET A 37 2.55 -34.92 -7.22
CA MET A 37 1.86 -35.96 -7.97
C MET A 37 1.53 -37.13 -7.04
N VAL A 38 0.24 -37.46 -6.92
CA VAL A 38 -0.20 -38.69 -6.27
C VAL A 38 -0.08 -39.84 -7.27
N ALA A 39 0.19 -41.06 -6.78
CA ALA A 39 0.33 -42.26 -7.61
C ALA A 39 -0.74 -42.33 -8.73
N GLY A 40 -0.29 -42.49 -9.97
CA GLY A 40 -1.15 -42.53 -11.15
C GLY A 40 -1.23 -41.23 -11.96
N ASN A 41 -0.21 -40.37 -11.91
CA ASN A 41 -0.13 -39.09 -12.65
C ASN A 41 -1.32 -38.14 -12.38
N LYS A 42 -1.88 -38.19 -11.17
CA LYS A 42 -2.95 -37.29 -10.75
C LYS A 42 -2.39 -36.26 -9.78
N TRP A 43 -2.59 -34.99 -10.11
CA TRP A 43 -2.38 -33.89 -9.18
C TRP A 43 -3.16 -34.15 -7.87
N LEU A 44 -2.57 -33.79 -6.73
CA LEU A 44 -3.28 -33.74 -5.45
C LEU A 44 -4.54 -32.87 -5.66
N GLY A 45 -5.73 -33.48 -5.74
CA GLY A 45 -6.98 -32.87 -6.20
C GLY A 45 -7.58 -31.82 -5.26
N SER A 46 -6.72 -31.08 -4.54
CA SER A 46 -7.08 -29.99 -3.64
C SER A 46 -7.73 -28.86 -4.42
N LYS A 47 -8.81 -28.31 -3.86
CA LYS A 47 -9.50 -27.13 -4.38
C LYS A 47 -9.30 -26.01 -3.39
N PHE A 48 -8.79 -24.89 -3.87
CA PHE A 48 -8.62 -23.67 -3.11
C PHE A 48 -9.82 -22.76 -3.37
N GLU A 49 -10.31 -22.13 -2.30
CA GLU A 49 -11.45 -21.23 -2.35
C GLU A 49 -11.15 -19.95 -1.56
N TRP A 50 -11.15 -18.81 -2.24
CA TRP A 50 -10.87 -17.51 -1.63
C TRP A 50 -11.97 -16.51 -1.93
N ARG A 51 -12.48 -15.84 -0.89
CA ARG A 51 -13.42 -14.71 -1.04
C ARG A 51 -12.64 -13.44 -1.34
N ASP A 52 -13.27 -12.54 -2.08
CA ASP A 52 -12.66 -11.24 -2.35
C ASP A 52 -12.57 -10.39 -1.07
N ALA A 53 -11.56 -9.53 -1.01
CA ALA A 53 -11.31 -8.66 0.14
C ALA A 53 -12.45 -7.68 0.47
N LEU A 54 -13.37 -7.44 -0.48
CA LEU A 54 -14.47 -6.50 -0.34
C LEU A 54 -15.81 -7.16 0.01
N GLY A 55 -15.87 -8.49 -0.03
CA GLY A 55 -17.11 -9.26 0.09
C GLY A 55 -18.16 -8.92 -0.97
N LEU A 56 -17.75 -8.33 -2.09
CA LEU A 56 -18.65 -7.86 -3.17
C LEU A 56 -18.81 -8.90 -4.28
N GLY A 57 -17.91 -9.88 -4.34
CA GLY A 57 -17.85 -10.92 -5.35
C GLY A 57 -18.24 -12.30 -4.83
N ARG A 58 -18.21 -13.27 -5.75
CA ARG A 58 -18.28 -14.70 -5.40
C ARG A 58 -16.87 -15.18 -5.11
N ALA A 59 -16.74 -16.14 -4.20
CA ALA A 59 -15.45 -16.78 -3.96
C ALA A 59 -14.89 -17.36 -5.25
N CYS A 60 -13.64 -17.02 -5.56
CA CYS A 60 -12.89 -17.70 -6.60
C CYS A 60 -12.56 -19.11 -6.13
N LYS A 61 -12.67 -20.09 -7.04
CA LYS A 61 -12.38 -21.50 -6.77
C LYS A 61 -11.52 -22.06 -7.88
N ASP A 62 -10.38 -22.63 -7.53
CA ASP A 62 -9.51 -23.29 -8.50
C ASP A 62 -8.73 -24.43 -7.82
N SER A 63 -8.35 -25.45 -8.58
CA SER A 63 -7.40 -26.48 -8.13
C SER A 63 -5.95 -26.07 -8.37
N CYS A 64 -5.71 -24.96 -9.07
CA CYS A 64 -4.38 -24.40 -9.26
C CYS A 64 -3.79 -23.92 -7.92
N GLY A 65 -2.68 -24.53 -7.48
CA GLY A 65 -1.96 -24.10 -6.27
C GLY A 65 -1.44 -22.66 -6.33
N ARG A 66 -1.35 -22.06 -7.52
CA ARG A 66 -0.99 -20.64 -7.66
C ARG A 66 -2.10 -19.70 -7.18
N LEU A 67 -3.37 -20.13 -7.21
CA LEU A 67 -4.45 -19.35 -6.59
C LEU A 67 -4.17 -19.16 -5.10
N GLU A 68 -3.81 -20.25 -4.41
CA GLU A 68 -3.42 -20.19 -3.00
C GLU A 68 -2.22 -19.28 -2.80
N LEU A 69 -1.15 -19.49 -3.58
CA LEU A 69 0.09 -18.72 -3.45
C LEU A 69 -0.14 -17.21 -3.60
N VAL A 70 -0.85 -16.78 -4.63
CA VAL A 70 -1.15 -15.35 -4.86
C VAL A 70 -1.98 -14.77 -3.71
N ASN A 71 -2.97 -15.50 -3.20
CA ASN A 71 -3.78 -15.02 -2.07
C ASN A 71 -2.96 -14.91 -0.77
N ILE A 72 -2.03 -15.85 -0.53
CA ILE A 72 -1.15 -15.79 0.64
C ILE A 72 -0.20 -14.60 0.53
N VAL A 73 0.46 -14.40 -0.61
CA VAL A 73 1.34 -13.24 -0.81
C VAL A 73 0.56 -11.92 -0.71
N TYR A 74 -0.65 -11.85 -1.26
CA TYR A 74 -1.53 -10.69 -1.09
C TYR A 74 -1.81 -10.41 0.39
N ASN A 75 -2.13 -11.44 1.18
CA ASN A 75 -2.37 -11.30 2.61
C ASN A 75 -1.11 -10.93 3.40
N ILE A 76 0.08 -11.38 2.99
CA ILE A 76 1.36 -10.88 3.53
C ILE A 76 1.46 -9.36 3.30
N GLY A 77 1.13 -8.90 2.10
CA GLY A 77 1.13 -7.47 1.77
C GLY A 77 0.17 -6.68 2.65
N VAL A 78 -1.06 -7.16 2.82
CA VAL A 78 -2.08 -6.55 3.69
C VAL A 78 -1.64 -6.54 5.17
N ALA A 79 -1.11 -7.66 5.67
CA ALA A 79 -0.64 -7.77 7.05
C ALA A 79 0.53 -6.81 7.33
N SER A 80 1.48 -6.72 6.39
CA SER A 80 2.62 -5.80 6.46
C SER A 80 2.17 -4.34 6.47
N ALA A 81 1.23 -3.97 5.58
CA ALA A 81 0.64 -2.63 5.56
C ALA A 81 -0.06 -2.29 6.88
N ALA A 82 -0.77 -3.25 7.48
CA ALA A 82 -1.42 -3.08 8.78
C ALA A 82 -0.41 -2.87 9.92
N CYS A 83 0.71 -3.60 9.92
CA CYS A 83 1.82 -3.41 10.87
C CYS A 83 2.42 -2.01 10.71
N GLY A 84 2.75 -1.58 9.49
CA GLY A 84 3.29 -0.24 9.22
C GLY A 84 2.38 0.89 9.71
N ARG A 85 1.06 0.76 9.49
CA ARG A 85 0.06 1.72 10.00
C ARG A 85 0.07 1.80 11.52
N GLU A 86 0.12 0.65 12.20
CA GLU A 86 0.13 0.57 13.66
C GLU A 86 1.37 1.23 14.25
N VAL A 87 2.55 0.88 13.75
CA VAL A 87 3.85 1.45 14.16
C VAL A 87 3.88 2.98 14.05
N ILE A 88 3.27 3.57 13.01
CA ILE A 88 3.19 5.04 12.83
C ILE A 88 2.19 5.72 13.76
N SER A 89 1.15 5.00 14.17
CA SER A 89 0.11 5.48 15.10
C SER A 89 0.54 5.42 16.57
N ALA A 90 1.64 4.73 16.88
CA ALA A 90 2.19 4.65 18.22
C ALA A 90 2.76 6.00 18.71
N ARG A 91 2.74 6.21 20.03
CA ARG A 91 3.12 7.49 20.68
C ARG A 91 4.59 7.92 20.46
N ARG A 92 5.49 7.02 20.03
CA ARG A 92 6.91 7.30 19.75
C ARG A 92 7.20 7.31 18.25
N ARG A 93 6.53 8.21 17.53
CA ARG A 93 6.55 8.27 16.06
C ARG A 93 7.96 8.31 15.46
N ALA A 94 8.88 9.08 16.05
CA ALA A 94 10.18 9.34 15.43
C ALA A 94 11.08 8.11 15.30
N ASP A 95 11.17 7.33 16.37
CA ASP A 95 11.96 6.09 16.40
C ASP A 95 11.31 4.98 15.56
N SER A 96 10.01 5.10 15.28
CA SER A 96 9.21 4.08 14.61
C SER A 96 9.10 4.26 13.10
N LEU A 97 9.51 5.42 12.55
CA LEU A 97 9.49 5.69 11.10
C LEU A 97 10.35 4.71 10.26
N PRO A 98 11.58 4.35 10.65
CA PRO A 98 12.37 3.40 9.87
C PRO A 98 11.73 2.01 9.81
N GLU A 99 11.17 1.56 10.92
CA GLU A 99 10.46 0.28 11.03
C GLU A 99 9.19 0.27 10.17
N ALA A 100 8.34 1.29 10.31
CA ALA A 100 7.13 1.40 9.51
C ALA A 100 7.41 1.48 8.01
N LYS A 101 8.47 2.21 7.62
CA LYS A 101 8.94 2.26 6.23
C LYS A 101 9.30 0.88 5.71
N ASN A 102 9.94 0.03 6.52
CA ASN A 102 10.27 -1.33 6.12
C ASN A 102 9.00 -2.18 5.93
N TYR A 103 8.01 -2.06 6.82
CA TYR A 103 6.73 -2.76 6.65
C TYR A 103 5.95 -2.34 5.41
N PHE A 104 5.94 -1.05 5.08
CA PHE A 104 5.33 -0.61 3.82
C PHE A 104 6.13 -1.05 2.59
N ALA A 105 7.47 -1.12 2.69
CA ALA A 105 8.29 -1.63 1.60
C ALA A 105 8.06 -3.12 1.38
N GLU A 106 7.93 -3.91 2.45
CA GLU A 106 7.51 -5.31 2.40
C GLU A 106 6.13 -5.46 1.77
N ALA A 107 5.17 -4.61 2.15
CA ALA A 107 3.84 -4.60 1.55
C ALA A 107 3.88 -4.31 0.04
N ALA A 108 4.63 -3.28 -0.39
CA ALA A 108 4.80 -2.96 -1.80
C ALA A 108 5.41 -4.14 -2.57
N GLY A 109 6.49 -4.72 -2.04
CA GLY A 109 7.16 -5.87 -2.65
C GLY A 109 6.26 -7.11 -2.74
N ALA A 110 5.41 -7.35 -1.75
CA ALA A 110 4.44 -8.45 -1.80
C ALA A 110 3.41 -8.24 -2.91
N PHE A 111 2.89 -7.02 -3.10
CA PHE A 111 1.96 -6.73 -4.20
C PHE A 111 2.63 -6.80 -5.57
N ASP A 112 3.87 -6.33 -5.71
CA ASP A 112 4.65 -6.49 -6.94
C ASP A 112 4.91 -7.97 -7.23
N HIS A 113 5.24 -8.77 -6.21
CA HIS A 113 5.39 -10.21 -6.38
C HIS A 113 4.08 -10.89 -6.79
N CYS A 114 2.93 -10.45 -6.27
CA CYS A 114 1.63 -10.93 -6.76
C CYS A 114 1.47 -10.65 -8.26
N VAL A 115 1.87 -9.47 -8.76
CA VAL A 115 1.82 -9.16 -10.19
C VAL A 115 2.64 -10.15 -11.01
N GLU A 116 3.85 -10.48 -10.57
CA GLU A 116 4.71 -11.48 -11.21
C GLU A 116 4.04 -12.86 -11.24
N LEU A 117 3.52 -13.31 -10.07
CA LEU A 117 2.83 -14.59 -9.95
C LEU A 117 1.58 -14.66 -10.86
N VAL A 118 0.87 -13.56 -11.03
CA VAL A 118 -0.32 -13.45 -11.90
C VAL A 118 0.05 -13.48 -13.39
N ARG A 119 1.18 -12.87 -13.78
CA ARG A 119 1.62 -12.75 -15.17
C ARG A 119 2.33 -13.99 -15.71
N GLU A 120 3.13 -14.64 -14.89
CA GLU A 120 3.91 -15.81 -15.29
C GLU A 120 3.00 -16.97 -15.73
N GLY A 121 3.01 -17.28 -17.02
CA GLY A 121 2.40 -18.50 -17.57
C GLY A 121 3.32 -19.71 -17.37
N GLY A 122 2.74 -20.90 -17.12
CA GLY A 122 3.52 -22.13 -16.98
C GLY A 122 3.02 -23.17 -15.96
N PHE A 123 1.79 -23.04 -15.44
CA PHE A 123 1.24 -23.95 -14.44
C PHE A 123 0.33 -25.00 -15.09
N ASP A 124 0.28 -26.19 -14.49
CA ASP A 124 -0.71 -27.21 -14.79
C ASP A 124 -1.54 -27.49 -13.50
N PRO A 125 -2.85 -27.17 -13.49
CA PRO A 125 -3.60 -26.50 -14.56
C PRO A 125 -3.22 -25.01 -14.70
N PRO A 126 -3.39 -24.41 -15.89
CA PRO A 126 -3.03 -23.03 -16.14
C PRO A 126 -3.84 -22.08 -15.27
N TYR A 127 -3.15 -21.10 -14.68
CA TYR A 127 -3.77 -20.00 -13.96
C TYR A 127 -4.71 -19.23 -14.91
N ASN A 128 -5.95 -18.98 -14.49
CA ASN A 128 -6.94 -18.26 -15.29
C ASN A 128 -7.19 -16.86 -14.68
N PRO A 129 -6.63 -15.79 -15.27
CA PRO A 129 -6.81 -14.42 -14.78
C PRO A 129 -8.27 -13.94 -14.75
N ALA A 130 -9.18 -14.59 -15.50
CA ALA A 130 -10.61 -14.25 -15.46
C ALA A 130 -11.32 -14.83 -14.23
N LYS A 131 -10.70 -15.78 -13.51
CA LYS A 131 -11.28 -16.43 -12.33
C LYS A 131 -10.81 -15.86 -11.01
N VAL A 132 -9.91 -14.88 -11.00
CA VAL A 132 -9.40 -14.32 -9.75
C VAL A 132 -10.23 -13.17 -9.25
N ASN A 133 -10.16 -12.98 -7.94
CA ASN A 133 -10.83 -11.87 -7.29
C ASN A 133 -10.24 -10.54 -7.80
N MET A 134 -11.06 -9.51 -7.75
CA MET A 134 -10.79 -8.22 -8.37
C MET A 134 -9.56 -7.49 -7.82
N GLU A 135 -9.22 -7.72 -6.55
CA GLU A 135 -8.03 -7.19 -5.88
C GLU A 135 -6.72 -7.83 -6.38
N LEU A 136 -6.80 -9.00 -6.99
CA LEU A 136 -5.66 -9.72 -7.56
C LEU A 136 -5.45 -9.43 -9.05
N LYS A 137 -6.26 -8.53 -9.61
CA LYS A 137 -6.01 -8.01 -10.96
C LYS A 137 -4.74 -7.16 -10.95
N GLU A 138 -4.03 -7.20 -12.06
CA GLU A 138 -2.74 -6.53 -12.20
C GLU A 138 -2.81 -5.04 -11.86
N GLU A 139 -3.80 -4.31 -12.38
CA GLU A 139 -3.94 -2.87 -12.15
C GLU A 139 -4.24 -2.58 -10.67
N ALA A 140 -5.02 -3.43 -10.01
CA ALA A 140 -5.32 -3.30 -8.59
C ALA A 140 -4.05 -3.51 -7.74
N LEU A 141 -3.28 -4.56 -8.02
CA LEU A 141 -2.02 -4.86 -7.34
C LEU A 141 -0.98 -3.75 -7.53
N GLN A 142 -0.84 -3.22 -8.75
CA GLN A 142 0.04 -2.08 -9.03
C GLN A 142 -0.39 -0.82 -8.27
N ALA A 143 -1.69 -0.56 -8.18
CA ALA A 143 -2.20 0.55 -7.39
C ALA A 143 -1.90 0.37 -5.89
N LEU A 144 -2.09 -0.83 -5.35
CA LEU A 144 -1.73 -1.14 -3.96
C LEU A 144 -0.24 -0.97 -3.70
N SER A 145 0.62 -1.49 -4.58
CA SER A 145 2.08 -1.30 -4.50
C SER A 145 2.46 0.18 -4.54
N GLY A 146 1.89 0.95 -5.47
CA GLY A 146 2.13 2.39 -5.58
C GLY A 146 1.73 3.16 -4.32
N VAL A 147 0.58 2.83 -3.72
CA VAL A 147 0.12 3.42 -2.45
C VAL A 147 1.10 3.09 -1.32
N MET A 148 1.57 1.84 -1.21
CA MET A 148 2.58 1.47 -0.20
C MET A 148 3.91 2.20 -0.42
N GLY A 149 4.36 2.36 -1.67
CA GLY A 149 5.52 3.17 -2.02
C GLY A 149 5.39 4.64 -1.61
N ALA A 150 4.19 5.22 -1.74
CA ALA A 150 3.90 6.58 -1.26
C ALA A 150 4.04 6.68 0.28
N TYR A 151 3.52 5.70 1.03
CA TYR A 151 3.72 5.66 2.48
C TYR A 151 5.18 5.47 2.89
N CYS A 152 5.98 4.71 2.13
CA CYS A 152 7.43 4.62 2.35
C CYS A 152 8.10 5.99 2.22
N MET A 153 7.76 6.74 1.16
CA MET A 153 8.30 8.08 0.93
C MET A 153 7.89 9.07 2.02
N ARG A 154 6.66 8.97 2.51
CA ARG A 154 6.20 9.74 3.67
C ARG A 154 7.06 9.46 4.90
N CYS A 155 7.30 8.20 5.25
CA CYS A 155 8.14 7.85 6.40
C CYS A 155 9.57 8.40 6.24
N PHE A 156 10.12 8.29 5.02
CA PHE A 156 11.43 8.82 4.70
C PHE A 156 11.50 10.35 4.86
N TYR A 157 10.51 11.08 4.35
CA TYR A 157 10.41 12.53 4.51
C TYR A 157 10.28 12.93 5.98
N GLU A 158 9.38 12.29 6.73
CA GLU A 158 9.17 12.61 8.14
C GLU A 158 10.45 12.39 8.96
N LYS A 159 11.18 11.30 8.69
CA LYS A 159 12.44 11.00 9.37
C LYS A 159 13.52 12.02 9.02
N ALA A 160 13.62 12.40 7.75
CA ALA A 160 14.55 13.47 7.33
C ALA A 160 14.24 14.80 8.03
N ARG A 161 12.95 15.11 8.23
CA ARG A 161 12.54 16.32 8.95
C ARG A 161 12.92 16.25 10.43
N GLU A 162 12.70 15.12 11.08
CA GLU A 162 13.09 14.90 12.48
C GLU A 162 14.61 14.91 12.70
N ASP A 163 15.37 14.40 11.72
CA ASP A 163 16.84 14.47 11.71
C ASP A 163 17.41 15.86 11.47
N GLY A 164 16.55 16.89 11.32
CA GLY A 164 16.97 18.26 11.14
C GLY A 164 17.74 18.49 9.84
N LYS A 165 17.41 17.77 8.76
CA LYS A 165 18.05 18.01 7.45
C LYS A 165 17.81 19.46 7.00
N SER A 166 18.75 19.99 6.23
CA SER A 166 18.68 21.39 5.79
C SER A 166 17.43 21.66 4.92
N PRO A 167 16.90 22.90 4.92
CA PRO A 167 15.70 23.24 4.16
C PRO A 167 15.79 22.88 2.66
N GLY A 168 16.95 23.11 2.03
CA GLY A 168 17.16 22.73 0.63
C GLY A 168 17.07 21.21 0.38
N VAL A 169 17.49 20.38 1.34
CA VAL A 169 17.35 18.92 1.27
C VAL A 169 15.89 18.52 1.50
N LEU A 170 15.23 19.07 2.52
CA LEU A 170 13.83 18.80 2.80
C LEU A 170 12.90 19.19 1.66
N ALA A 171 13.20 20.30 0.96
CA ALA A 171 12.46 20.72 -0.22
C ALA A 171 12.50 19.67 -1.34
N LYS A 172 13.69 19.10 -1.60
CA LYS A 172 13.87 18.04 -2.60
C LYS A 172 13.15 16.75 -2.20
N ILE A 173 13.29 16.33 -0.94
CA ILE A 173 12.64 15.11 -0.44
C ILE A 173 11.11 15.25 -0.48
N ALA A 174 10.57 16.39 -0.04
CA ALA A 174 9.14 16.66 -0.12
C ALA A 174 8.63 16.68 -1.56
N SER A 175 9.39 17.27 -2.50
CA SER A 175 9.05 17.23 -3.92
C SER A 175 9.01 15.81 -4.46
N GLN A 176 9.98 14.96 -4.09
CA GLN A 176 9.97 13.55 -4.48
C GLN A 176 8.79 12.80 -3.87
N CYS A 177 8.45 13.10 -2.61
CA CYS A 177 7.29 12.52 -1.94
C CYS A 177 6.00 12.84 -2.72
N SER A 178 5.76 14.11 -3.08
CA SER A 178 4.63 14.51 -3.93
C SER A 178 4.57 13.74 -5.26
N LEU A 179 5.70 13.62 -5.98
CA LEU A 179 5.74 12.87 -7.24
C LEU A 179 5.36 11.39 -7.09
N VAL A 180 5.75 10.76 -5.98
CA VAL A 180 5.38 9.36 -5.73
C VAL A 180 3.89 9.23 -5.37
N TYR A 181 3.32 10.19 -4.62
CA TYR A 181 1.88 10.24 -4.38
C TYR A 181 1.09 10.50 -5.68
N ASP A 182 1.55 11.38 -6.56
CA ASP A 182 0.93 11.59 -7.89
C ASP A 182 0.94 10.30 -8.72
N ARG A 183 2.06 9.57 -8.71
CA ARG A 183 2.14 8.27 -9.41
C ARG A 183 1.16 7.26 -8.82
N ALA A 184 1.03 7.20 -7.49
CA ALA A 184 0.05 6.35 -6.84
C ALA A 184 -1.39 6.72 -7.21
N SER A 185 -1.70 8.02 -7.35
CA SER A 185 -3.03 8.47 -7.78
C SER A 185 -3.36 8.02 -9.20
N GLU A 186 -2.42 8.15 -10.15
CA GLU A 186 -2.64 7.67 -11.51
C GLU A 186 -2.82 6.14 -11.55
N LEU A 187 -2.05 5.38 -10.78
CA LEU A 187 -2.26 3.92 -10.67
C LEU A 187 -3.63 3.57 -10.10
N LEU A 188 -4.11 4.27 -9.08
CA LEU A 188 -5.47 4.09 -8.55
C LEU A 188 -6.53 4.40 -9.61
N LYS A 189 -6.32 5.44 -10.42
CA LYS A 189 -7.22 5.80 -11.52
C LYS A 189 -7.26 4.73 -12.61
N ASP A 190 -6.11 4.18 -12.99
CA ASP A 190 -6.01 3.09 -13.95
C ASP A 190 -6.73 1.83 -13.42
N ALA A 191 -6.51 1.47 -12.15
CA ALA A 191 -7.20 0.35 -11.50
C ALA A 191 -8.72 0.54 -11.46
N MET A 192 -9.21 1.74 -11.11
CA MET A 192 -10.64 2.03 -11.11
C MET A 192 -11.26 1.93 -12.50
N ALA A 193 -10.53 2.34 -13.55
CA ALA A 193 -10.98 2.21 -14.93
C ALA A 193 -11.06 0.72 -15.35
N ALA A 194 -10.06 -0.08 -15.00
CA ALA A 194 -9.99 -1.51 -15.34
C ALA A 194 -10.99 -2.39 -14.56
N GLY A 195 -11.26 -2.06 -13.29
CA GLY A 195 -12.13 -2.87 -12.42
C GLY A 195 -13.60 -2.48 -12.39
N GLY A 196 -14.01 -1.45 -13.13
CA GLY A 196 -15.38 -0.96 -13.16
C GLY A 196 -15.89 -0.52 -11.78
N LYS A 197 -17.20 -0.67 -11.55
CA LYS A 197 -17.88 -0.12 -10.35
C LYS A 197 -17.33 -0.62 -9.02
N SER A 198 -16.82 -1.85 -8.96
CA SER A 198 -16.35 -2.44 -7.70
C SER A 198 -15.01 -1.84 -7.27
N LEU A 199 -14.00 -1.78 -8.15
CA LEU A 199 -12.72 -1.12 -7.84
C LEU A 199 -12.93 0.39 -7.68
N GLN A 200 -13.81 0.99 -8.48
CA GLN A 200 -14.18 2.39 -8.31
C GLN A 200 -14.70 2.66 -6.89
N ARG A 201 -15.68 1.89 -6.40
CA ARG A 201 -16.22 2.06 -5.05
C ARG A 201 -15.15 1.89 -3.97
N TRP A 202 -14.27 0.92 -4.11
CA TRP A 202 -13.22 0.66 -3.12
C TRP A 202 -12.16 1.77 -3.10
N MET A 203 -11.65 2.16 -4.27
CA MET A 203 -10.45 2.98 -4.38
C MET A 203 -10.73 4.48 -4.47
N THR A 204 -11.98 4.91 -4.70
CA THR A 204 -12.31 6.34 -4.81
C THR A 204 -11.90 7.12 -3.54
N GLY A 205 -12.22 6.60 -2.36
CA GLY A 205 -11.85 7.26 -1.10
C GLY A 205 -10.34 7.34 -0.90
N TRP A 206 -9.62 6.29 -1.29
CA TRP A 206 -8.15 6.27 -1.20
C TRP A 206 -7.52 7.26 -2.17
N ARG A 207 -8.01 7.33 -3.41
CA ARG A 207 -7.51 8.31 -4.38
C ARG A 207 -7.67 9.74 -3.90
N VAL A 208 -8.83 10.09 -3.33
CA VAL A 208 -9.05 11.43 -2.76
C VAL A 208 -8.02 11.74 -1.67
N TYR A 209 -7.71 10.77 -0.80
CA TYR A 209 -6.69 10.93 0.22
C TYR A 209 -5.27 11.06 -0.37
N ILE A 210 -4.92 10.23 -1.36
CA ILE A 210 -3.61 10.26 -2.04
C ILE A 210 -3.40 11.58 -2.80
N ASP A 211 -4.43 12.10 -3.49
CA ASP A 211 -4.38 13.41 -4.17
C ASP A 211 -4.15 14.56 -3.17
N ALA A 212 -4.80 14.49 -2.01
CA ALA A 212 -4.62 15.47 -0.95
C ALA A 212 -3.20 15.40 -0.34
N GLU A 213 -2.67 14.20 -0.08
CA GLU A 213 -1.29 14.03 0.40
C GLU A 213 -0.26 14.50 -0.63
N SER A 214 -0.46 14.25 -1.93
CA SER A 214 0.44 14.80 -2.96
C SER A 214 0.50 16.33 -2.88
N SER A 215 -0.67 16.99 -2.86
CA SER A 215 -0.77 18.45 -2.75
C SER A 215 -0.15 18.96 -1.45
N TYR A 216 -0.30 18.22 -0.35
CA TYR A 216 0.34 18.53 0.92
C TYR A 216 1.86 18.49 0.82
N TYR A 217 2.47 17.43 0.28
CA TYR A 217 3.93 17.36 0.14
C TYR A 217 4.48 18.37 -0.86
N GLN A 218 3.71 18.70 -1.90
CA GLN A 218 4.06 19.78 -2.81
C GLN A 218 4.11 21.11 -2.05
N ALA A 219 3.14 21.38 -1.17
CA ALA A 219 3.16 22.56 -0.32
C ALA A 219 4.34 22.56 0.64
N GLN A 220 4.66 21.43 1.27
CA GLN A 220 5.83 21.28 2.14
C GLN A 220 7.14 21.57 1.38
N ALA A 221 7.26 21.08 0.14
CA ALA A 221 8.41 21.38 -0.71
C ALA A 221 8.58 22.88 -0.95
N ARG A 222 7.47 23.61 -1.15
CA ARG A 222 7.49 25.08 -1.29
C ARG A 222 7.86 25.78 0.01
N VAL A 223 7.35 25.33 1.17
CA VAL A 223 7.72 25.89 2.48
C VAL A 223 9.22 25.77 2.73
N HIS A 224 9.78 24.56 2.57
CA HIS A 224 11.21 24.33 2.74
C HIS A 224 12.07 25.11 1.73
N ALA A 225 11.59 25.30 0.51
CA ALA A 225 12.25 26.14 -0.49
C ALA A 225 12.23 27.63 -0.11
N ALA A 226 11.16 28.11 0.53
CA ALA A 226 11.09 29.46 1.09
C ALA A 226 12.11 29.63 2.22
N ASP A 227 12.15 28.68 3.16
CA ASP A 227 13.12 28.68 4.26
C ASP A 227 14.57 28.65 3.76
N HIS A 228 14.84 27.96 2.65
CA HIS A 228 16.16 27.96 2.02
C HIS A 228 16.53 29.31 1.39
N ALA A 229 15.55 30.06 0.85
CA ALA A 229 15.74 31.37 0.21
C ALA A 229 15.79 32.55 1.20
N LYS A 230 15.48 32.29 2.48
CA LYS A 230 15.34 33.28 3.53
C LYS A 230 16.63 34.08 3.75
N GLY A 231 16.49 35.41 3.85
CA GLY A 231 17.62 36.32 4.10
C GLY A 231 18.48 36.66 2.87
N GLY A 232 18.21 36.06 1.71
CA GLY A 232 18.91 36.36 0.45
C GLY A 232 17.98 36.77 -0.70
N GLU A 233 16.76 36.22 -0.78
CA GLU A 233 15.85 36.45 -1.92
C GLU A 233 14.38 36.65 -1.48
N PRO A 234 13.99 37.83 -0.93
CA PRO A 234 12.65 38.04 -0.35
C PRO A 234 11.48 37.81 -1.33
N ALA A 235 11.66 38.14 -2.61
CA ALA A 235 10.64 37.93 -3.63
C ALA A 235 10.39 36.44 -3.91
N ARG A 236 11.46 35.64 -3.91
CA ARG A 236 11.40 34.19 -4.13
C ARG A 236 10.80 33.48 -2.93
N GLU A 237 11.20 33.88 -1.72
CA GLU A 237 10.59 33.42 -0.47
C GLU A 237 9.07 33.65 -0.49
N LEU A 238 8.62 34.88 -0.79
CA LEU A 238 7.20 35.22 -0.86
C LEU A 238 6.45 34.41 -1.93
N ALA A 239 7.05 34.21 -3.10
CA ALA A 239 6.46 33.42 -4.18
C ALA A 239 6.23 31.95 -3.75
N HIS A 240 7.22 31.35 -3.08
CA HIS A 240 7.10 30.00 -2.54
C HIS A 240 5.99 29.90 -1.47
N LEU A 241 5.92 30.84 -0.53
CA LEU A 241 4.89 30.84 0.52
C LEU A 241 3.47 31.01 -0.05
N LYS A 242 3.29 31.89 -1.07
CA LYS A 242 2.00 32.04 -1.76
C LYS A 242 1.56 30.75 -2.44
N SER A 243 2.48 30.08 -3.13
CA SER A 243 2.22 28.79 -3.77
C SER A 243 1.86 27.71 -2.74
N ALA A 244 2.60 27.63 -1.64
CA ALA A 244 2.32 26.70 -0.54
C ALA A 244 0.91 26.92 0.04
N LYS A 245 0.53 28.19 0.29
CA LYS A 245 -0.80 28.53 0.80
C LYS A 245 -1.91 28.06 -0.13
N SER A 246 -1.80 28.34 -1.42
CA SER A 246 -2.81 27.92 -2.40
C SER A 246 -3.03 26.40 -2.39
N LEU A 247 -1.94 25.62 -2.28
CA LEU A 247 -2.02 24.17 -2.22
C LEU A 247 -2.68 23.68 -0.93
N LEU A 248 -2.34 24.27 0.21
CA LEU A 248 -2.95 23.90 1.49
C LEU A 248 -4.44 24.26 1.56
N ASP A 249 -4.84 25.38 0.95
CA ASP A 249 -6.26 25.76 0.85
C ASP A 249 -7.05 24.70 0.04
N THR A 250 -6.47 24.14 -1.02
CA THR A 250 -7.04 23.01 -1.77
C THR A 250 -7.12 21.74 -0.92
N VAL A 251 -6.06 21.38 -0.19
CA VAL A 251 -6.06 20.22 0.71
C VAL A 251 -7.16 20.34 1.77
N TYR A 252 -7.31 21.53 2.37
CA TYR A 252 -8.32 21.80 3.38
C TYR A 252 -9.75 21.64 2.82
N ALA A 253 -10.00 22.16 1.61
CA ALA A 253 -11.29 22.00 0.93
C ALA A 253 -11.60 20.51 0.67
N THR A 254 -10.62 19.73 0.20
CA THR A 254 -10.76 18.29 -0.04
C THR A 254 -11.04 17.53 1.26
N SER A 255 -10.32 17.84 2.34
CA SER A 255 -10.53 17.25 3.68
C SER A 255 -11.95 17.44 4.20
N ASN A 256 -12.48 18.67 4.12
CA ASN A 256 -13.83 18.98 4.56
C ASN A 256 -14.90 18.27 3.73
N SER A 257 -14.69 18.20 2.40
CA SER A 257 -15.61 17.49 1.51
C SER A 257 -15.65 15.97 1.76
N THR A 258 -14.55 15.40 2.26
CA THR A 258 -14.42 13.97 2.56
C THR A 258 -15.01 13.65 3.93
N SER A 259 -14.76 14.50 4.93
CA SER A 259 -15.33 14.37 6.28
C SER A 259 -16.85 14.51 6.29
N ALA A 260 -17.44 15.23 5.33
CA ALA A 260 -18.89 15.35 5.17
C ALA A 260 -19.55 14.16 4.44
N LYS A 261 -18.77 13.23 3.88
CA LYS A 261 -19.26 12.09 3.07
C LYS A 261 -19.04 10.73 3.75
N LEU A 262 -18.29 10.70 4.84
CA LEU A 262 -18.10 9.54 5.73
C LEU A 262 -19.11 9.60 6.88
#